data_AF-A0A431HJK5-F1
#
_entry.id   AF-A0A431HJK5-F1
#
_cell.length_a   1.000
_cell.length_b   1.000
_cell.length_c   1.000
_cell.angle_alpha   90.00
_cell.angle_beta   90.00
_cell.angle_gamma   90.00
#
_symmetry.space_group_name_H-M   'P 1'
#
loop_
_entity.id
_entity.type
_entity.pdbx_description
1 polymer ?
#
loop_
_entity_poly.entity_id
_entity_poly.type
_entity_poly.pdbx_seq_one_letter_code
_entity_poly.pdbx_strand_id
1 'polypeptide(L)'
;MDASNPLAELKDIHLPDSPSVFPLALGWEIIIGIIVLAILGLIIVAFIKKAKQKRFEKMNLLITEIESNNALTDHEIIEQSSILLKRIALMKFATDNPQFIAGDEWFKYLQSKTPKFDLSTSALSYLNNVYQIQTLENKDKFFNDLRLWVRSII
;
A
#
# COMPACT_ATOMS: atom_id res chain seq x y z
N MET A 1 -82.42 13.51 -51.45
CA MET A 1 -81.58 14.41 -50.62
C MET A 1 -80.78 13.50 -49.72
N ASP A 2 -79.63 13.09 -50.25
CA ASP A 2 -78.65 12.30 -49.53
C ASP A 2 -77.97 13.15 -48.47
N ALA A 3 -77.70 12.53 -47.33
CA ALA A 3 -76.48 12.84 -46.61
C ALA A 3 -76.07 11.55 -45.89
N SER A 4 -75.53 10.59 -46.65
CA SER A 4 -74.62 9.59 -46.11
C SER A 4 -73.50 10.35 -45.41
N ASN A 5 -73.64 10.51 -44.09
CA ASN A 5 -72.81 11.36 -43.26
C ASN A 5 -71.38 10.78 -43.23
N PRO A 6 -70.41 11.37 -43.95
CA PRO A 6 -69.07 10.81 -44.11
C PRO A 6 -68.25 10.90 -42.81
N LEU A 7 -68.81 11.50 -41.76
CA LEU A 7 -68.19 11.63 -40.44
C LEU A 7 -68.56 10.46 -39.50
N ALA A 8 -69.57 9.65 -39.83
CA ALA A 8 -70.01 8.54 -38.99
C ALA A 8 -69.10 7.29 -39.10
N GLU A 9 -68.24 7.23 -40.13
CA GLU A 9 -67.24 6.18 -40.33
C GLU A 9 -65.85 6.55 -39.77
N LEU A 10 -65.73 7.73 -39.16
CA LEU A 10 -64.45 8.19 -38.62
C LEU A 10 -64.14 7.43 -37.32
N LYS A 11 -63.30 6.39 -37.41
CA LYS A 11 -62.77 5.68 -36.25
C LYS A 11 -62.01 6.65 -35.34
N ASP A 12 -62.24 6.52 -34.03
CA ASP A 12 -61.48 7.25 -33.01
C ASP A 12 -59.97 7.10 -33.21
N ILE A 13 -59.25 8.20 -33.06
CA ILE A 13 -57.80 8.24 -33.15
C ILE A 13 -57.25 7.51 -31.91
N HIS A 14 -56.81 6.27 -32.09
CA HIS A 14 -56.03 5.58 -31.08
C HIS A 14 -54.70 6.32 -30.91
N LEU A 15 -54.51 7.02 -29.80
CA LEU A 15 -53.19 7.50 -29.42
C LEU A 15 -52.29 6.26 -29.21
N PRO A 16 -51.08 6.23 -29.79
CA PRO A 16 -50.13 5.19 -29.42
C PRO A 16 -49.87 5.30 -27.91
N ASP A 17 -49.82 4.15 -27.23
CA ASP A 17 -49.39 4.09 -25.84
C ASP A 17 -48.10 4.89 -25.67
N SER A 18 -48.02 5.67 -24.59
CA SER A 18 -46.85 6.49 -24.25
C SER A 18 -45.58 5.70 -24.53
N PRO A 19 -44.57 6.27 -25.22
CA PRO A 19 -43.34 5.55 -25.49
C PRO A 19 -42.79 5.09 -24.14
N SER A 20 -42.83 3.78 -23.92
CA SER A 20 -42.20 3.17 -22.77
C SER A 20 -40.75 3.63 -22.82
N VAL A 21 -40.16 3.97 -21.67
CA VAL A 21 -38.79 4.53 -21.57
C VAL A 21 -37.72 3.46 -21.88
N PHE A 22 -38.07 2.48 -22.71
CA PHE A 22 -37.32 1.30 -23.10
C PHE A 22 -37.26 1.23 -24.63
N PRO A 23 -36.11 0.93 -25.23
CA PRO A 23 -34.96 0.29 -24.62
C PRO A 23 -33.97 1.37 -24.20
N LEU A 24 -33.62 1.38 -22.91
CA LEU A 24 -32.41 2.07 -22.50
C LEU A 24 -31.29 1.44 -23.34
N ALA A 25 -30.80 2.18 -24.35
CA ALA A 25 -29.93 1.63 -25.37
C ALA A 25 -28.78 0.86 -24.70
N LEU A 26 -28.54 -0.38 -25.16
CA LEU A 26 -27.60 -1.36 -24.59
C LEU A 26 -26.17 -0.84 -24.29
N GLY A 27 -25.83 0.39 -24.70
CA GLY A 27 -24.55 1.04 -24.45
C GLY A 27 -24.38 1.71 -23.08
N TRP A 28 -25.44 2.09 -22.37
CA TRP A 28 -25.29 2.72 -21.04
C TRP A 28 -24.90 1.72 -19.94
N GLU A 29 -25.41 0.49 -20.02
CA GLU A 29 -25.02 -0.60 -19.10
C GLU A 29 -23.51 -0.87 -19.15
N ILE A 30 -22.89 -0.73 -20.32
CA ILE A 30 -21.43 -0.85 -20.49
C ILE A 30 -20.71 0.29 -19.77
N ILE A 31 -21.20 1.53 -19.91
CA ILE A 31 -20.63 2.71 -19.23
C ILE A 31 -20.74 2.54 -17.72
N ILE A 32 -21.92 2.13 -17.22
CA ILE A 32 -22.15 1.86 -15.80
C ILE A 32 -21.21 0.77 -15.31
N GLY A 33 -21.05 -0.34 -16.07
CA GLY A 33 -20.12 -1.42 -15.74
C GLY A 33 -18.67 -0.94 -15.62
N ILE A 34 -18.20 -0.09 -16.55
CA ILE A 34 -16.86 0.50 -16.50
C ILE A 34 -16.70 1.38 -15.25
N ILE A 35 -17.70 2.21 -14.94
CA ILE A 35 -17.67 3.08 -13.76
C ILE A 35 -17.59 2.24 -12.48
N VAL A 36 -18.40 1.18 -12.37
CA VAL A 36 -18.38 0.28 -11.22
C VAL A 36 -17.01 -0.40 -11.08
N LEU A 37 -16.42 -0.90 -12.16
CA LEU A 37 -15.09 -1.50 -12.13
C LEU A 37 -14.00 -0.49 -11.74
N ALA A 38 -14.09 0.76 -12.22
CA ALA A 38 -13.17 1.82 -11.83
C ALA A 38 -13.28 2.13 -10.33
N ILE A 39 -14.50 2.23 -9.79
CA ILE A 39 -14.74 2.46 -8.37
C ILE A 39 -14.20 1.29 -7.53
N LEU A 40 -14.47 0.05 -7.93
CA LEU A 40 -13.94 -1.13 -7.26
C LEU A 40 -12.41 -1.16 -7.28
N GLY A 41 -11.78 -0.83 -8.41
CA GLY A 41 -10.34 -0.69 -8.52
C GLY A 41 -9.77 0.35 -7.57
N LEU A 42 -10.39 1.52 -7.48
CA LEU A 42 -10.00 2.58 -6.55
C LEU A 42 -10.13 2.13 -5.09
N ILE A 43 -11.23 1.44 -4.75
CA ILE A 43 -11.44 0.89 -3.40
C ILE A 43 -10.33 -0.11 -3.06
N ILE A 44 -10.02 -1.05 -3.95
CA ILE A 44 -8.97 -2.06 -3.74
C ILE A 44 -7.60 -1.38 -3.53
N VAL A 45 -7.24 -0.42 -4.39
CA VAL A 45 -5.99 0.33 -4.26
C VAL A 45 -5.95 1.10 -2.93
N ALA A 46 -7.05 1.71 -2.52
CA ALA A 46 -7.14 2.42 -1.25
C ALA A 46 -6.98 1.47 -0.04
N PHE A 47 -7.60 0.29 -0.08
CA PHE A 47 -7.44 -0.74 0.95
C PHE A 47 -6.00 -1.23 1.06
N ILE A 48 -5.35 -1.53 -0.07
CA ILE A 48 -3.94 -1.96 -0.09
C ILE A 48 -3.04 -0.86 0.48
N LYS A 49 -3.24 0.40 0.06
CA LYS A 49 -2.48 1.55 0.60
C LYS A 49 -2.67 1.71 2.10
N LYS A 50 -3.91 1.64 2.60
CA LYS A 50 -4.21 1.71 4.03
C LYS A 50 -3.57 0.57 4.81
N ALA A 51 -3.59 -0.65 4.28
CA ALA A 51 -2.95 -1.80 4.93
C ALA A 51 -1.43 -1.63 5.04
N LYS A 52 -0.77 -1.15 3.97
CA LYS A 52 0.67 -0.82 3.98
C LYS A 52 0.98 0.28 4.99
N GLN A 53 0.20 1.35 5.00
CA GLN A 53 0.39 2.46 5.93
C GLN A 53 0.27 2.02 7.39
N LYS A 54 -0.77 1.23 7.73
CA LYS A 54 -0.93 0.68 9.09
C LYS A 54 0.24 -0.20 9.52
N ARG A 55 0.83 -0.98 8.59
CA ARG A 55 2.03 -1.78 8.87
C ARG A 55 3.24 -0.89 9.15
N PHE A 56 3.43 0.14 8.33
CA PHE A 56 4.50 1.12 8.54
C PHE A 56 4.36 1.85 9.87
N GLU A 57 3.16 2.33 10.21
CA GLU A 57 2.87 2.99 11.49
C GLU A 57 3.22 2.10 12.69
N LYS A 58 2.84 0.82 12.66
CA LYS A 58 3.21 -0.14 13.71
C LYS A 58 4.72 -0.30 13.87
N MET A 59 5.46 -0.36 12.76
CA MET A 59 6.92 -0.46 12.82
C MET A 59 7.56 0.84 13.28
N ASN A 60 7.03 1.99 12.85
CA ASN A 60 7.49 3.30 13.28
C ASN A 60 7.30 3.52 14.78
N LEU A 61 6.22 3.00 15.37
CA LEU A 61 6.03 3.03 16.82
C LEU A 61 7.14 2.29 17.57
N LEU A 62 7.55 1.11 17.08
CA LEU A 62 8.67 0.35 17.68
C LEU A 62 10.00 1.10 17.54
N ILE A 63 10.21 1.78 16.41
CA ILE A 63 11.41 2.62 16.19
C ILE A 63 11.43 3.78 17.17
N THR A 64 10.29 4.47 17.34
CA THR A 64 10.15 5.59 18.28
C THR A 64 10.31 5.13 19.73
N GLU A 65 9.88 3.92 20.08
CA GLU A 65 10.11 3.34 21.40
C GLU A 65 11.62 3.22 21.69
N ILE A 66 12.41 2.68 20.75
CA ILE A 66 13.87 2.59 20.84
C ILE A 66 14.50 3.99 20.93
N GLU A 67 14.08 4.92 20.07
CA GLU A 67 14.60 6.29 20.02
C GLU A 67 14.32 7.10 21.30
N SER A 68 13.14 6.90 21.90
CA SER A 68 12.73 7.62 23.13
C SER A 68 13.38 7.07 24.41
N ASN A 69 13.99 5.89 24.34
CA ASN A 69 14.58 5.24 25.49
C ASN A 69 16.00 5.77 25.77
N ASN A 70 16.06 6.86 26.54
CA ASN A 70 17.31 7.53 26.92
C ASN A 70 18.24 6.66 27.80
N ALA A 71 17.76 5.54 28.34
CA ALA A 71 18.59 4.62 29.11
C ALA A 71 19.46 3.72 28.22
N LEU A 72 19.16 3.63 26.92
CA LEU A 72 19.92 2.80 25.99
C LEU A 72 21.24 3.46 25.62
N THR A 73 22.30 2.67 25.74
CA THR A 73 23.59 2.96 25.13
C THR A 73 23.50 2.90 23.61
N ASP A 74 24.43 3.56 22.93
CA ASP A 74 24.49 3.55 21.45
C ASP A 74 24.57 2.12 20.88
N HIS A 75 25.30 1.24 21.56
CA HIS A 75 25.38 -0.17 21.20
C HIS A 75 24.02 -0.87 21.31
N GLU A 76 23.29 -0.67 22.41
CA GLU A 76 21.95 -1.25 22.59
C GLU A 76 20.95 -0.73 21.55
N ILE A 77 21.06 0.54 21.15
CA ILE A 77 20.25 1.10 20.05
C ILE A 77 20.52 0.35 18.75
N ILE A 78 21.80 0.13 18.40
CA ILE A 78 22.21 -0.60 17.18
C ILE A 78 21.71 -2.05 17.25
N GLU A 79 21.86 -2.72 18.39
CA GLU A 79 21.42 -4.09 18.60
C GLU A 79 19.91 -4.25 18.46
N GLN A 80 19.12 -3.45 19.18
CA GLN A 80 17.66 -3.49 19.11
C GLN A 80 17.14 -3.15 17.71
N SER A 81 17.78 -2.20 17.05
CA SER A 81 17.49 -1.86 15.65
C SER A 81 17.77 -3.03 14.71
N SER A 82 18.91 -3.72 14.86
CA SER A 82 19.24 -4.90 14.07
C SER A 82 18.22 -6.04 14.26
N ILE A 83 17.83 -6.30 15.52
CA ILE A 83 16.80 -7.28 15.85
C ILE A 83 15.46 -6.91 15.19
N LEU A 84 15.07 -5.63 15.24
CA LEU A 84 13.86 -5.15 14.59
C LEU A 84 13.91 -5.36 13.07
N LEU A 85 15.01 -5.01 12.41
CA LEU A 85 15.20 -5.26 10.97
C LEU A 85 15.10 -6.75 10.64
N LYS A 86 15.72 -7.63 11.44
CA LYS A 86 15.62 -9.09 11.28
C LYS A 86 14.17 -9.57 11.37
N ARG A 87 13.42 -9.08 12.35
CA ARG A 87 11.99 -9.42 12.53
C ARG A 87 11.15 -8.96 11.34
N ILE A 88 11.40 -7.76 10.82
CA ILE A 88 10.71 -7.22 9.64
C ILE A 88 11.02 -8.09 8.40
N ALA A 89 12.29 -8.45 8.19
CA ALA A 89 12.68 -9.28 7.07
C ALA A 89 12.07 -10.69 7.15
N LEU A 90 12.03 -11.31 8.32
CA LEU A 90 11.36 -12.60 8.53
C LEU A 90 9.88 -12.55 8.17
N MET A 91 9.19 -11.48 8.57
CA MET A 91 7.78 -11.31 8.26
C MET A 91 7.52 -11.07 6.76
N LYS A 92 8.45 -10.42 6.05
CA LYS A 92 8.26 -10.00 4.66
C LYS A 92 8.85 -10.98 3.63
N PHE A 93 9.90 -11.70 4.00
CA PHE A 93 10.68 -12.59 3.14
C PHE A 93 10.79 -14.01 3.74
N ALA A 94 9.69 -14.54 4.25
CA ALA A 94 9.66 -15.85 4.90
C ALA A 94 10.21 -16.99 4.02
N THR A 95 10.08 -16.89 2.69
CA THR A 95 10.52 -17.89 1.72
C THR A 95 12.05 -18.05 1.64
N ASP A 96 12.81 -17.03 2.04
CA ASP A 96 14.27 -16.97 1.84
C ASP A 96 15.07 -17.47 3.07
N ASN A 97 14.39 -18.04 4.07
CA ASN A 97 14.99 -18.48 5.35
C ASN A 97 16.01 -17.49 5.96
N PRO A 98 15.67 -16.19 6.14
CA PRO A 98 16.62 -15.18 6.58
C PRO A 98 17.18 -15.39 7.99
N GLN A 99 16.62 -16.34 8.75
CA GLN A 99 17.09 -16.77 10.07
C GLN A 99 18.53 -17.32 10.09
N PHE A 100 19.02 -17.88 8.98
CA PHE A 100 20.38 -18.42 8.90
C PHE A 100 21.42 -17.39 8.49
N ILE A 101 20.99 -16.18 8.11
CA ILE A 101 21.88 -15.15 7.58
C ILE A 101 22.38 -14.26 8.73
N ALA A 102 23.69 -14.14 8.87
CA ALA A 102 24.34 -13.35 9.93
C ALA A 102 25.56 -12.57 9.43
N GLY A 103 25.99 -11.57 10.19
CA GLY A 103 27.19 -10.76 9.88
C GLY A 103 27.11 -10.05 8.53
N ASP A 104 28.21 -10.07 7.77
CA ASP A 104 28.29 -9.38 6.48
C ASP A 104 27.27 -9.90 5.44
N GLU A 105 26.91 -11.19 5.51
CA GLU A 105 25.90 -11.76 4.61
C GLU A 105 24.52 -11.17 4.88
N TRP A 106 24.23 -10.81 6.14
CA TRP A 106 22.97 -10.17 6.52
C TRP A 106 22.85 -8.79 5.88
N PHE A 107 23.93 -8.01 5.94
CA PHE A 107 23.96 -6.69 5.32
C PHE A 107 23.78 -6.75 3.80
N LYS A 108 24.50 -7.68 3.13
CA LYS A 108 24.34 -7.92 1.68
C LYS A 108 22.92 -8.36 1.33
N TYR A 109 22.33 -9.22 2.15
CA TYR A 109 20.96 -9.67 1.97
C TYR A 109 19.97 -8.50 2.04
N LEU A 110 20.09 -7.63 3.06
CA LEU A 110 19.26 -6.44 3.17
C LEU A 110 19.41 -5.52 1.94
N GLN A 111 20.63 -5.29 1.47
CA GLN A 111 20.88 -4.47 0.27
C GLN A 111 20.21 -5.06 -0.98
N SER A 112 20.23 -6.39 -1.13
CA SER A 112 19.59 -7.07 -2.26
C SER A 112 18.07 -6.89 -2.30
N LYS A 113 17.43 -6.75 -1.13
CA LYS A 113 15.98 -6.56 -1.00
C LYS A 113 15.56 -5.10 -1.11
N THR A 114 16.51 -4.18 -1.08
CA THR A 114 16.25 -2.74 -1.05
C THR A 114 17.05 -1.97 -2.11
N PRO A 115 16.91 -2.28 -3.41
CA PRO A 115 17.71 -1.64 -4.46
C PRO A 115 17.50 -0.12 -4.58
N LYS A 116 16.41 0.42 -4.01
CA LYS A 116 16.12 1.86 -3.99
C LYS A 116 16.80 2.62 -2.85
N PHE A 117 17.38 1.91 -1.88
CA PHE A 117 18.02 2.49 -0.70
C PHE A 117 19.41 1.90 -0.55
N ASP A 118 20.43 2.75 -0.58
CA ASP A 118 21.81 2.32 -0.39
C ASP A 118 22.15 2.27 1.10
N LEU A 119 22.18 1.06 1.65
CA LEU A 119 22.53 0.81 3.05
C LEU A 119 23.99 1.17 3.33
N SER A 120 24.89 0.97 2.36
CA SER A 120 26.34 1.15 2.55
C SER A 120 26.74 2.61 2.80
N THR A 121 26.04 3.54 2.15
CA THR A 121 26.26 5.00 2.30
C THR A 121 25.42 5.62 3.43
N SER A 122 24.43 4.90 3.94
CA SER A 122 23.55 5.37 5.01
C SER A 122 24.16 5.22 6.41
N ALA A 123 23.55 5.87 7.40
CA ALA A 123 23.87 5.64 8.81
C ALA A 123 23.55 4.19 9.25
N LEU A 124 22.87 3.37 8.45
CA LEU A 124 22.63 1.96 8.77
C LEU A 124 23.86 1.07 8.55
N SER A 125 24.97 1.59 8.04
CA SER A 125 26.24 0.86 7.94
C SER A 125 26.74 0.32 9.29
N TYR A 126 26.39 0.98 10.40
CA TYR A 126 26.68 0.50 11.76
C TYR A 126 26.08 -0.89 12.05
N LEU A 127 25.00 -1.28 11.36
CA LEU A 127 24.36 -2.60 11.49
C LEU A 127 25.22 -3.74 10.92
N ASN A 128 26.27 -3.46 10.14
CA ASN A 128 27.16 -4.52 9.65
C ASN A 128 27.97 -5.15 10.79
N ASN A 129 28.33 -4.33 11.79
CA ASN A 129 29.15 -4.73 12.92
C ASN A 129 28.38 -4.64 14.25
N VAL A 130 27.16 -5.19 14.31
CA VAL A 130 26.27 -5.09 15.49
C VAL A 130 26.97 -5.45 16.81
N TYR A 131 27.87 -6.44 16.79
CA TYR A 131 28.57 -6.95 17.98
C TYR A 131 29.84 -6.16 18.34
N GLN A 132 30.19 -5.12 17.58
CA GLN A 132 31.28 -4.21 17.94
C GLN A 132 30.70 -3.00 18.65
N ILE A 133 31.34 -2.59 19.75
CA ILE A 133 31.02 -1.36 20.45
C ILE A 133 31.30 -0.19 19.51
N GLN A 134 30.23 0.48 19.07
CA GLN A 134 30.25 1.60 18.15
C GLN A 134 29.49 2.77 18.77
N THR A 135 30.00 3.98 18.56
CA THR A 135 29.34 5.22 18.97
C THR A 135 28.55 5.78 17.79
N LEU A 136 27.28 6.09 18.00
CA LEU A 136 26.43 6.69 16.99
C LEU A 136 26.74 8.18 16.91
N GLU A 137 27.51 8.60 15.91
CA GLU A 137 27.84 10.03 15.72
C GLU A 137 26.58 10.90 15.55
N ASN A 138 25.53 10.36 14.91
CA ASN A 138 24.28 11.06 14.72
C ASN A 138 23.08 10.09 14.84
N LYS A 139 22.46 10.08 16.03
CA LYS A 139 21.29 9.25 16.35
C LYS A 139 20.09 9.61 15.48
N ASP A 140 19.84 10.89 15.24
CA ASP A 140 18.68 11.34 14.45
C ASP A 140 18.77 10.86 13.00
N LYS A 141 19.97 10.96 12.40
CA LYS A 141 20.22 10.46 11.04
C LYS A 141 20.03 8.94 10.98
N PHE A 142 20.51 8.22 11.99
CA PHE A 142 20.35 6.76 12.09
C PHE A 142 18.86 6.36 12.09
N PHE A 143 18.05 6.95 12.97
CA PHE A 143 16.63 6.63 13.04
C PHE A 143 15.86 7.07 11.79
N ASN A 144 16.23 8.20 11.17
CA ASN A 144 15.64 8.62 9.91
C ASN A 144 15.93 7.62 8.77
N ASP A 145 17.18 7.20 8.62
CA ASP A 145 17.59 6.20 7.62
C ASP A 145 16.89 4.86 7.87
N LEU A 146 16.72 4.47 9.14
CA LEU A 146 15.99 3.27 9.53
C LEU A 146 14.51 3.33 9.13
N ARG A 147 13.85 4.47 9.35
CA ARG A 147 12.45 4.70 8.90
C ARG A 147 12.33 4.66 7.38
N LEU A 148 13.27 5.28 6.66
CA LEU A 148 13.31 5.27 5.20
C LEU A 148 13.44 3.84 4.66
N TRP A 149 14.32 3.05 5.27
CA TRP A 149 14.48 1.65 4.92
C TRP A 149 13.20 0.85 5.16
N VAL A 150 12.57 0.95 6.34
CA VAL A 150 11.31 0.25 6.63
C VAL A 150 10.20 0.66 5.67
N ARG A 151 10.10 1.93 5.31
CA ARG A 151 9.12 2.44 4.34
C ARG A 151 9.32 1.86 2.94
N SER A 152 10.56 1.58 2.55
CA SER A 152 10.88 1.06 1.22
C SER A 152 10.49 -0.41 1.03
N ILE A 153 10.36 -1.17 2.13
CA ILE A 153 10.09 -2.62 2.10
C ILE A 153 8.60 -2.96 2.22
N ILE A 154 7.82 -2.12 2.92
CA ILE A 154 6.38 -2.33 3.19
C ILE A 154 5.52 -1.94 1.97
#